data_AF-A0A1B2HHY9-F1
#
_entry.id   AF-A0A1B2HHY9-F1
#
_cell.length_a   1.000
_cell.length_b   1.000
_cell.length_c   1.000
_cell.angle_alpha   90.00
_cell.angle_beta   90.00
_cell.angle_gamma   90.00
#
_symmetry.space_group_name_H-M   'P 1'
#
loop_
_entity.id
_entity.type
_entity.pdbx_description
1 polymer ?
#
loop_
_entity_poly.entity_id
_entity_poly.type
_entity_poly.pdbx_seq_one_letter_code
_entity_poly.pdbx_strand_id
1 'polypeptide(L)'
;MHIYTCDCSKGEEVARQECLIALVNDLLDLKAMRLVLDSREERNLHDAQTIRATLGKRPSHSNITYEHVVSTQDELLWIADVVAWCHGAGGDWARRVRSLVAKETAVDKWSR
;
A
#
# COMPACT_ATOMS: atom_id res chain seq x y z
N MET A 1 4.89 -5.21 -10.06
CA MET A 1 4.12 -4.76 -8.88
C MET A 1 4.98 -4.85 -7.62
N HIS A 2 4.86 -3.90 -6.69
CA HIS A 2 5.52 -3.98 -5.37
C HIS A 2 4.50 -4.51 -4.36
N ILE A 3 4.89 -5.47 -3.53
CA ILE A 3 4.07 -6.02 -2.44
C ILE A 3 4.71 -5.62 -1.11
N TYR A 4 3.89 -5.16 -0.18
CA TYR A 4 4.29 -4.85 1.20
C TYR A 4 3.53 -5.80 2.13
N THR A 5 4.25 -6.53 2.97
CA THR A 5 3.69 -7.50 3.91
C THR A 5 4.02 -7.10 5.35
N CYS A 6 3.06 -7.29 6.25
CA CYS A 6 3.24 -7.05 7.67
C CYS A 6 2.41 -8.08 8.46
N ASP A 7 2.96 -8.55 9.57
CA ASP A 7 2.25 -9.47 10.46
C ASP A 7 1.12 -8.78 11.23
N CYS A 8 -0.04 -9.46 11.33
CA CYS A 8 -1.24 -8.92 11.95
C CYS A 8 -1.31 -9.15 13.47
N SER A 9 -0.24 -9.62 14.15
CA SER A 9 -0.28 -9.88 15.61
C SER A 9 -0.61 -8.63 16.44
N LYS A 10 -0.31 -7.44 15.94
CA LYS A 10 -0.64 -6.14 16.56
C LYS A 10 -1.98 -5.56 16.07
N GLY A 11 -2.71 -6.27 15.20
CA GLY A 11 -3.98 -5.88 14.61
C GLY A 11 -3.86 -5.48 13.13
N GLU A 12 -4.91 -5.78 12.37
CA GLU A 12 -4.95 -5.55 10.91
C GLU A 12 -4.79 -4.07 10.53
N GLU A 13 -5.39 -3.16 11.29
CA GLU A 13 -5.28 -1.73 11.00
C GLU A 13 -3.84 -1.24 11.22
N VAL A 14 -3.17 -1.72 12.28
CA VAL A 14 -1.76 -1.40 12.52
C VAL A 14 -0.89 -1.91 11.38
N ALA A 15 -1.04 -3.19 11.00
CA ALA A 15 -0.32 -3.78 9.88
C ALA A 15 -0.53 -3.01 8.56
N ARG A 16 -1.77 -2.56 8.31
CA ARG A 16 -2.08 -1.70 7.16
C ARG A 16 -1.31 -0.39 7.21
N GLN A 17 -1.31 0.31 8.33
CA GLN A 17 -0.65 1.61 8.43
C GLN A 17 0.88 1.48 8.29
N GLU A 18 1.48 0.42 8.82
CA GLU A 18 2.89 0.10 8.60
C GLU A 18 3.21 -0.12 7.11
N CYS A 19 2.40 -0.95 6.42
CA CYS A 19 2.52 -1.13 4.97
C CYS A 19 2.34 0.18 4.18
N LEU A 20 1.40 1.03 4.59
CA LEU A 20 1.15 2.31 3.95
C LEU A 20 2.31 3.28 4.12
N ILE A 21 2.94 3.32 5.29
CA ILE A 21 4.15 4.10 5.55
C ILE A 21 5.29 3.65 4.62
N ALA A 22 5.55 2.34 4.54
CA ALA A 22 6.59 1.80 3.67
C ALA A 22 6.31 2.13 2.19
N LEU A 23 5.06 1.96 1.75
CA LEU A 23 4.62 2.28 0.39
C LEU A 23 4.81 3.76 0.05
N VAL A 24 4.39 4.67 0.93
CA VAL A 24 4.50 6.12 0.69
C VAL A 24 5.96 6.56 0.58
N ASN A 25 6.85 6.01 1.42
CA ASN A 25 8.28 6.27 1.32
C ASN A 25 8.87 5.80 -0.02
N ASP A 26 8.55 4.57 -0.44
CA ASP A 26 8.96 4.04 -1.75
C ASP A 26 8.43 4.92 -2.90
N LEU A 27 7.19 5.42 -2.81
CA LEU A 27 6.62 6.30 -3.83
C LEU A 27 7.35 7.65 -3.95
N LEU A 28 7.86 8.20 -2.84
CA LEU A 28 8.67 9.41 -2.85
C LEU A 28 10.00 9.18 -3.59
N ASP A 29 10.65 8.05 -3.33
CA ASP A 29 11.90 7.67 -4.00
C ASP A 29 11.68 7.45 -5.51
N LEU A 30 10.53 6.87 -5.88
CA LEU A 30 10.10 6.68 -7.26
C LEU A 30 9.60 7.98 -7.94
N LYS A 31 9.48 9.08 -7.19
CA LYS A 31 8.91 10.36 -7.66
C LYS A 31 7.51 10.19 -8.27
N ALA A 32 6.70 9.32 -7.68
CA ALA A 32 5.31 9.16 -8.09
C ALA A 32 4.54 10.48 -7.92
N MET A 33 3.47 10.64 -8.70
CA MET A 33 2.63 11.85 -8.64
C MET A 33 1.22 11.58 -8.12
N ARG A 34 0.74 10.33 -8.17
CA ARG A 34 -0.63 9.97 -7.80
C ARG A 34 -0.64 8.62 -7.09
N LEU A 35 -1.33 8.55 -5.96
CA LEU A 35 -1.66 7.35 -5.22
C LEU A 35 -3.18 7.20 -5.18
N VAL A 36 -3.70 6.16 -5.82
CA VAL A 36 -5.12 5.80 -5.74
C VAL A 36 -5.25 4.61 -4.81
N LEU A 37 -6.16 4.71 -3.84
CA LEU A 37 -6.48 3.65 -2.90
C LEU A 37 -7.93 3.22 -3.06
N ASP A 38 -8.21 1.95 -2.80
CA ASP A 38 -9.58 1.49 -2.68
C ASP A 38 -10.22 2.03 -1.40
N SER A 39 -11.45 2.53 -1.51
CA SER A 39 -12.21 3.10 -0.42
C SER A 39 -12.55 2.04 0.63
N ARG A 40 -12.33 2.39 1.89
CA ARG A 40 -12.65 1.63 3.09
C ARG A 40 -13.66 2.37 3.98
N GLU A 41 -14.46 3.22 3.36
CA GLU A 41 -15.46 4.06 4.02
C GLU A 41 -14.84 4.95 5.12
N GLU A 42 -15.35 4.87 6.34
CA GLU A 42 -14.86 5.61 7.51
C GLU A 42 -13.37 5.40 7.79
N ARG A 43 -12.79 4.27 7.35
CA ARG A 43 -11.37 3.97 7.55
C ARG A 43 -10.44 4.71 6.59
N ASN A 44 -10.98 5.39 5.57
CA ASN A 44 -10.19 6.30 4.71
C ASN A 44 -9.49 7.40 5.52
N LEU A 45 -10.09 7.80 6.66
CA LEU A 45 -9.50 8.79 7.56
C LEU A 45 -8.20 8.31 8.19
N HIS A 46 -8.06 7.02 8.53
CA HIS A 46 -6.83 6.47 9.09
C HIS A 46 -5.71 6.52 8.05
N ASP A 47 -5.98 6.07 6.82
CA ASP A 47 -5.02 6.14 5.72
C ASP A 47 -4.60 7.59 5.44
N ALA A 48 -5.55 8.52 5.40
CA ALA A 48 -5.27 9.94 5.16
C ALA A 48 -4.39 10.55 6.27
N GLN A 49 -4.61 10.18 7.53
CA GLN A 49 -3.77 10.63 8.65
C GLN A 49 -2.35 10.07 8.54
N THR A 50 -2.20 8.79 8.24
CA THR A 50 -0.90 8.13 8.06
C THR A 50 -0.12 8.69 6.88
N ILE A 51 -0.75 8.89 5.72
CA ILE A 51 -0.11 9.49 4.55
C ILE A 51 0.37 10.90 4.89
N ARG A 52 -0.49 11.73 5.50
CA ARG A 52 -0.11 13.10 5.90
C ARG A 52 1.04 13.11 6.91
N ALA A 53 1.02 12.21 7.89
CA ALA A 53 2.10 12.08 8.86
C ALA A 53 3.42 11.66 8.20
N THR A 54 3.36 10.73 7.24
CA THR A 54 4.53 10.22 6.52
C THR A 54 5.14 11.26 5.58
N LEU A 55 4.30 12.01 4.84
CA LEU A 55 4.76 13.11 3.98
C LEU A 55 5.32 14.30 4.78
N GLY A 56 4.86 14.46 6.03
CA GLY A 56 5.29 15.51 6.94
C GLY A 56 5.01 16.92 6.42
N LYS A 57 5.75 17.91 6.94
CA LYS A 57 5.63 19.33 6.52
C LYS A 57 6.50 19.68 5.30
N ARG A 58 6.70 18.78 4.34
CA ARG A 58 7.57 19.05 3.16
C ARG A 58 6.72 19.37 1.91
N PRO A 59 6.18 20.59 1.78
CA PRO A 59 5.30 20.96 0.66
C PRO A 59 5.99 20.97 -0.70
N SER A 60 7.34 20.94 -0.78
CA SER A 60 8.10 21.02 -2.04
C SER A 60 8.60 19.67 -2.57
N HIS A 61 8.54 18.58 -1.79
CA HIS A 61 9.07 17.26 -2.21
C HIS A 61 7.97 16.24 -2.55
N SER A 62 6.77 16.38 -1.99
CA SER A 62 5.67 15.43 -2.21
C SER A 62 4.66 15.99 -3.21
N ASN A 63 4.97 15.90 -4.50
CA ASN A 63 3.97 16.12 -5.56
C ASN A 63 2.97 14.95 -5.67
N ILE A 64 2.96 14.02 -4.70
CA ILE A 64 2.02 12.90 -4.64
C ILE A 64 0.66 13.45 -4.20
N THR A 65 -0.31 13.44 -5.12
CA THR A 65 -1.72 13.52 -4.78
C THR A 65 -2.22 12.14 -4.38
N TYR A 66 -3.18 12.07 -3.46
CA TYR A 66 -3.81 10.80 -3.10
C TYR A 66 -5.31 10.92 -3.01
N GLU A 67 -6.00 9.86 -3.40
CA GLU A 67 -7.45 9.77 -3.36
C GLU A 67 -7.91 8.34 -3.07
N HIS A 68 -9.08 8.22 -2.45
CA HIS A 68 -9.78 6.96 -2.28
C HIS A 68 -10.94 6.92 -3.27
N VAL A 69 -11.03 5.86 -4.05
CA VAL A 69 -12.13 5.63 -5.01
C VAL A 69 -12.77 4.28 -4.73
N VAL A 70 -14.00 4.08 -5.19
CA VAL A 70 -14.66 2.76 -5.06
C VAL A 70 -14.03 1.79 -6.06
N SER A 71 -13.90 0.52 -5.70
CA SER A 71 -13.20 -0.52 -6.47
C SER A 71 -13.63 -0.64 -7.95
N THR A 72 -14.85 -0.21 -8.30
CA THR A 72 -15.38 -0.24 -9.67
C THR A 72 -14.94 0.94 -10.55
N GLN A 73 -14.22 1.92 -9.99
CA GLN A 73 -13.88 3.17 -10.67
C GLN A 73 -12.48 3.23 -11.29
N ASP A 74 -11.58 2.30 -10.96
CA ASP A 74 -10.23 2.27 -11.55
C ASP A 74 -9.77 0.83 -11.82
N GLU A 75 -9.55 0.50 -13.09
CA GLU A 75 -9.14 -0.84 -13.51
C GLU A 75 -7.67 -1.17 -13.15
N LEU A 76 -6.93 -0.29 -12.49
CA LEU A 76 -5.62 -0.66 -11.94
C LEU A 76 -5.73 -1.09 -10.48
N LEU A 77 -6.79 -0.69 -9.76
CA LEU A 77 -7.02 -1.09 -8.37
C LEU A 77 -7.39 -2.57 -8.23
N TRP A 78 -8.36 -3.06 -9.01
CA TRP A 78 -8.75 -4.47 -8.97
C TRP A 78 -7.61 -5.43 -9.34
N ILE A 79 -6.73 -5.07 -10.28
CA ILE A 79 -5.56 -5.91 -10.64
C ILE A 79 -4.59 -5.98 -9.46
N ALA A 80 -4.32 -4.84 -8.82
CA ALA A 80 -3.47 -4.80 -7.64
C ALA A 80 -4.05 -5.65 -6.50
N ASP A 81 -5.36 -5.55 -6.24
CA ASP A 81 -6.03 -6.32 -5.20
C ASP A 81 -5.98 -7.83 -5.47
N VAL A 82 -6.28 -8.26 -6.70
CA VAL A 82 -6.22 -9.68 -7.09
C VAL A 82 -4.82 -10.26 -6.91
N VAL A 83 -3.77 -9.51 -7.28
CA VAL A 83 -2.39 -9.98 -7.11
C VAL A 83 -2.00 -10.05 -5.63
N ALA A 84 -2.38 -9.05 -4.83
CA ALA A 84 -2.12 -9.04 -3.39
C ALA A 84 -2.82 -10.22 -2.68
N TRP A 85 -4.09 -10.48 -3.03
CA TRP A 85 -4.84 -11.62 -2.51
C TRP A 85 -4.20 -12.95 -2.92
N CYS A 86 -3.84 -13.12 -4.20
CA CYS A 86 -3.17 -14.34 -4.67
C CYS A 86 -1.85 -14.60 -3.94
N HIS A 87 -1.08 -13.54 -3.67
CA HIS A 87 0.16 -13.63 -2.92
C HIS A 87 -0.08 -14.07 -1.47
N GLY A 88 -1.04 -13.43 -0.77
CA GLY A 88 -1.40 -13.76 0.61
C GLY A 88 -2.05 -15.14 0.78
N ALA A 89 -2.85 -15.59 -0.19
CA ALA A 89 -3.45 -16.91 -0.20
C ALA A 89 -2.41 -18.05 -0.30
N GLY A 90 -1.21 -17.75 -0.82
CA GLY A 90 -0.12 -18.70 -0.92
C GLY A 90 -0.35 -19.81 -1.96
N GLY A 91 0.43 -20.89 -1.83
CA GLY A 91 0.27 -22.10 -2.64
C GLY A 91 0.32 -21.85 -4.15
N ASP A 92 -0.62 -22.46 -4.88
CA ASP A 92 -0.68 -22.37 -6.34
C ASP A 92 -1.02 -20.94 -6.83
N TRP A 93 -1.78 -20.17 -6.04
CA TRP A 93 -2.15 -18.80 -6.38
C TRP A 93 -0.93 -17.88 -6.35
N ALA A 94 -0.14 -17.92 -5.27
CA ALA A 94 1.11 -17.16 -5.17
C ALA A 94 2.10 -17.56 -6.28
N ARG A 95 2.19 -18.86 -6.60
CA ARG A 95 3.03 -19.36 -7.70
C ARG A 95 2.64 -18.76 -9.05
N ARG A 96 1.34 -18.59 -9.32
CA ARG A 96 0.81 -18.06 -10.59
C ARG A 96 1.09 -16.57 -10.77
N VAL A 97 1.03 -15.78 -9.71
CA VAL A 97 1.24 -14.32 -9.78
C VAL A 97 2.69 -13.90 -9.58
N ARG A 98 3.59 -14.84 -9.24
CA ARG A 98 5.00 -14.57 -8.92
C ARG A 98 5.73 -13.72 -9.96
N SER A 99 5.47 -13.93 -11.25
CA SER A 99 6.11 -13.15 -12.33
C SER A 99 5.63 -11.69 -12.40
N LEU A 100 4.50 -11.35 -11.78
CA LEU A 100 3.96 -9.99 -11.71
C LEU A 100 4.56 -9.20 -10.53
N VAL A 101 5.11 -9.90 -9.53
CA VAL A 101 5.72 -9.31 -8.34
C VAL A 101 7.18 -8.97 -8.64
N ALA A 102 7.48 -7.67 -8.67
CA ALA A 102 8.81 -7.14 -8.97
C ALA A 102 9.64 -6.92 -7.69
N LYS A 103 8.98 -6.59 -6.58
CA LYS A 103 9.59 -6.36 -5.27
C LYS A 103 8.62 -6.80 -4.19
N GLU A 104 9.14 -7.45 -3.16
CA GLU A 104 8.41 -7.76 -1.93
C GLU A 104 9.16 -7.16 -0.75
N THR A 105 8.45 -6.43 0.11
CA THR A 105 8.98 -5.74 1.29
C THR A 105 8.21 -6.19 2.53
N ALA A 106 8.86 -6.96 3.41
CA ALA A 106 8.31 -7.25 4.73
C ALA A 106 8.62 -6.09 5.70
N VAL A 107 7.58 -5.46 6.26
CA VAL A 107 7.66 -4.22 7.04
C VAL A 107 8.08 -4.47 8.50
N ASP A 108 8.02 -5.72 8.96
CA ASP A 108 8.30 -6.14 10.34
C ASP A 108 9.76 -5.94 10.79
N LYS A 109 10.64 -5.43 9.92
CA LYS A 109 12.08 -5.28 10.19
C LYS A 109 12.52 -3.88 10.62
N TRP A 110 11.66 -2.87 10.61
CA TRP A 110 12.04 -1.52 11.04
C TRP A 110 11.47 -1.15 12.42
N SER A 111 11.98 -1.81 13.45
CA SER A 111 11.84 -1.37 14.84
C SER A 111 13.22 -1.14 15.44
N ARG A 112 13.81 0.03 15.16
CA ARG A 112 14.82 0.68 16.01
C ARG A 112 14.68 2.19 15.92
#